data_AF-A0A3M2D4V2-F1
#
_entry.id   AF-A0A3M2D4V2-F1
#
_cell.length_a   1.000
_cell.length_b   1.000
_cell.length_c   1.000
_cell.angle_alpha   90.00
_cell.angle_beta   90.00
_cell.angle_gamma   90.00
#
_symmetry.space_group_name_H-M   'P 1'
#
loop_
_entity.id
_entity.type
_entity.pdbx_description
1 polymer ?
#
loop_
_entity_poly.entity_id
_entity_poly.type
_entity_poly.pdbx_seq_one_letter_code
_entity_poly.pdbx_strand_id
1 'polypeptide(L)'
;MDSALIDTKLIRANGQAGSVTITAPTIDMFDTKIRTQAFGGEKGDSGPVMFIATGPETISLVDSEIVTSAENGALNAGDITMTGPSVNVANTQIRAEAQESSGGVAGTIIFNVETVTFTDQSFVLSRNVTRTGGQASAIRIQGLMGPSSEAHVVVLDKQSRLQVSNEDASVGPVAAQSTSIAIL
;
A
#
# COMPACT_ATOMS: atom_id res chain seq x y z
N MET A 1 -24.40 4.58 7.94
CA MET A 1 -23.02 5.00 8.23
C MET A 1 -22.45 5.37 6.88
N ASP A 2 -21.94 6.59 6.74
CA ASP A 2 -21.47 7.08 5.46
C ASP A 2 -20.02 6.60 5.26
N SER A 3 -19.83 5.69 4.31
CA SER A 3 -18.50 5.27 3.89
C SER A 3 -17.86 6.37 3.05
N ALA A 4 -16.63 6.78 3.36
CA ALA A 4 -15.88 7.70 2.51
C ALA A 4 -15.31 6.95 1.31
N LEU A 5 -15.56 7.44 0.09
CA LEU A 5 -14.96 6.91 -1.14
C LEU A 5 -14.16 8.01 -1.84
N ILE A 6 -12.87 7.74 -2.07
CA ILE A 6 -12.01 8.50 -2.98
C ILE A 6 -11.62 7.55 -4.11
N ASP A 7 -11.97 7.89 -5.34
CA ASP A 7 -11.68 7.06 -6.52
C ASP A 7 -11.09 7.94 -7.63
N THR A 8 -9.87 7.60 -8.05
CA THR A 8 -9.21 8.23 -9.20
C THR A 8 -8.98 7.19 -10.28
N LYS A 9 -9.33 7.52 -11.52
CA LYS A 9 -9.27 6.56 -12.61
C LYS A 9 -8.73 7.14 -13.90
N LEU A 10 -7.80 6.42 -14.52
CA LEU A 10 -7.34 6.62 -15.89
C LEU A 10 -7.87 5.47 -16.75
N ILE A 11 -8.57 5.78 -17.85
CA ILE A 11 -9.15 4.77 -18.75
C ILE A 11 -8.69 5.01 -20.18
N ARG A 12 -7.95 4.06 -20.76
CA ARG A 12 -7.55 4.04 -22.18
C ARG A 12 -6.91 5.36 -22.62
N ALA A 13 -6.09 5.91 -21.74
CA ALA A 13 -5.44 7.19 -21.91
C ALA A 13 -3.96 7.08 -21.53
N ASN A 14 -3.16 8.00 -22.05
CA ASN A 14 -1.76 8.12 -21.66
C ASN A 14 -1.66 9.05 -20.46
N GLY A 15 -0.80 8.73 -19.50
CA GLY A 15 -0.57 9.56 -18.30
C GLY A 15 -0.59 8.77 -17.00
N GLN A 16 -0.97 9.42 -15.91
CA GLN A 16 -1.12 8.79 -14.61
C GLN A 16 -2.54 9.02 -14.10
N ALA A 17 -3.15 8.03 -13.46
CA ALA A 17 -4.36 8.25 -12.68
C ALA A 17 -4.06 9.24 -11.53
N GLY A 18 -5.10 9.90 -11.01
CA GLY A 18 -4.93 10.90 -9.96
C GLY A 18 -4.24 10.32 -8.71
N SER A 19 -3.36 11.09 -8.09
CA SER A 19 -2.75 10.75 -6.80
C SER A 19 -3.67 11.15 -5.65
N VAL A 20 -3.60 10.42 -4.54
CA VAL A 20 -4.29 10.77 -3.30
C VAL A 20 -3.25 11.07 -2.23
N THR A 21 -3.28 12.28 -1.67
CA THR A 21 -2.41 12.67 -0.54
C THR A 21 -3.27 13.18 0.60
N ILE A 22 -3.07 12.62 1.79
CA ILE A 22 -3.78 13.01 3.00
C ILE A 22 -2.74 13.42 4.04
N THR A 23 -2.79 14.69 4.42
CA THR A 23 -1.87 15.29 5.39
C THR A 23 -2.67 15.90 6.53
N ALA A 24 -2.42 15.45 7.74
CA ALA A 24 -3.05 15.97 8.95
C ALA A 24 -2.16 15.69 10.16
N PRO A 25 -2.36 16.36 11.30
CA PRO A 25 -1.69 15.97 12.55
C PRO A 25 -2.01 14.52 12.95
N THR A 26 -3.27 14.12 12.81
CA THR A 26 -3.80 12.77 13.06
C THR A 26 -4.67 12.36 11.87
N ILE A 27 -4.58 11.11 11.43
CA ILE A 27 -5.40 10.57 10.33
C ILE A 27 -6.18 9.37 10.87
N ASP A 28 -7.49 9.55 11.06
CA ASP A 28 -8.39 8.48 11.47
C ASP A 28 -9.35 8.12 10.32
N MET A 29 -9.29 6.87 9.88
CA MET A 29 -10.15 6.33 8.83
C MET A 29 -10.91 5.12 9.35
N PHE A 30 -12.22 5.19 9.19
CA PHE A 30 -13.15 4.11 9.53
C PHE A 30 -14.06 3.88 8.33
N ASP A 31 -14.22 2.62 7.90
CA ASP A 31 -15.05 2.25 6.75
C ASP A 31 -14.78 3.12 5.49
N THR A 32 -13.48 3.29 5.18
CA THR A 32 -13.03 4.18 4.10
C THR A 32 -12.44 3.39 2.94
N LYS A 33 -12.76 3.82 1.72
CA LYS A 33 -12.25 3.24 0.48
C LYS A 33 -11.48 4.29 -0.31
N ILE A 34 -10.20 4.04 -0.54
CA ILE A 34 -9.36 4.87 -1.41
C ILE A 34 -8.88 4.00 -2.55
N ARG A 35 -9.16 4.41 -3.78
CA ARG A 35 -8.73 3.71 -4.98
C ARG A 35 -8.07 4.66 -5.95
N THR A 36 -6.93 4.23 -6.46
CA THR A 36 -6.36 4.75 -7.70
C THR A 36 -6.28 3.60 -8.69
N GLN A 37 -6.74 3.82 -9.91
CA GLN A 37 -6.77 2.78 -10.93
C GLN A 37 -6.35 3.31 -12.29
N ALA A 38 -5.46 2.57 -12.95
CA ALA A 38 -5.23 2.70 -14.37
C ALA A 38 -5.75 1.46 -15.11
N PHE A 39 -6.53 1.69 -16.16
CA PHE A 39 -7.14 0.64 -16.96
C PHE A 39 -6.98 0.93 -18.45
N GLY A 40 -6.33 0.06 -19.21
CA GLY A 40 -6.21 0.22 -20.65
C GLY A 40 -5.25 1.33 -21.07
N GLY A 41 -4.46 1.08 -22.11
CA GLY A 41 -3.55 2.05 -22.70
C GLY A 41 -2.14 1.50 -22.88
N GLU A 42 -1.31 2.24 -23.61
CA GLU A 42 0.09 1.85 -23.84
C GLU A 42 1.04 2.44 -22.77
N LYS A 43 0.66 3.54 -22.12
CA LYS A 43 1.50 4.32 -21.17
C LYS A 43 0.66 5.03 -20.09
N GLY A 44 -0.07 4.27 -19.27
CA GLY A 44 -1.00 4.77 -18.26
C GLY A 44 -0.75 4.17 -16.86
N ASP A 45 -0.09 4.85 -15.94
CA ASP A 45 0.19 4.30 -14.60
C ASP A 45 -0.89 4.67 -13.58
N SER A 46 -1.09 3.85 -12.54
CA SER A 46 -1.95 4.22 -11.42
C SER A 46 -1.28 5.27 -10.54
N GLY A 47 -2.08 6.19 -9.98
CA GLY A 47 -1.57 7.23 -9.09
C GLY A 47 -1.17 6.67 -7.72
N PRO A 48 -0.17 7.25 -7.04
CA PRO A 48 0.18 6.85 -5.68
C PRO A 48 -0.88 7.27 -4.65
N VAL A 49 -0.88 6.59 -3.50
CA VAL A 49 -1.61 6.99 -2.29
C VAL A 49 -0.61 7.27 -1.17
N MET A 50 -0.70 8.45 -0.55
CA MET A 50 0.21 8.89 0.49
C MET A 50 -0.53 9.43 1.70
N PHE A 51 -0.17 8.93 2.88
CA PHE A 51 -0.65 9.42 4.17
C PHE A 51 0.53 10.02 4.94
N ILE A 52 0.35 11.24 5.45
CA ILE A 52 1.37 11.98 6.19
C ILE A 52 0.75 12.49 7.49
N ALA A 53 1.01 11.79 8.59
CA ALA A 53 0.72 12.27 9.93
C ALA A 53 1.85 13.18 10.41
N THR A 54 1.55 14.44 10.72
CA THR A 54 2.54 15.44 11.17
C THR A 54 2.56 15.63 12.68
N GLY A 55 1.59 15.07 13.40
CA GLY A 55 1.50 15.11 14.86
C GLY A 55 2.23 13.94 15.52
N PRO A 56 2.29 13.92 16.86
CA PRO A 56 2.80 12.78 17.62
C PRO A 56 1.85 11.56 17.58
N GLU A 57 0.60 11.79 17.20
CA GLU A 57 -0.46 10.78 17.08
C GLU A 57 -0.68 10.37 15.63
N THR A 58 -1.40 9.27 15.46
CA THR A 58 -1.08 8.20 14.50
C THR A 58 -1.82 8.31 13.17
N ILE A 59 -1.58 7.34 12.30
CA ILE A 59 -2.51 6.95 11.24
C ILE A 59 -3.28 5.73 11.75
N SER A 60 -4.60 5.80 11.81
CA SER A 60 -5.47 4.68 12.19
C SER A 60 -6.37 4.33 11.01
N LEU A 61 -6.23 3.12 10.48
CA LEU A 61 -7.07 2.57 9.43
C LEU A 61 -7.86 1.39 10.01
N VAL A 62 -9.18 1.55 10.09
CA VAL A 62 -10.10 0.54 10.63
C VAL A 62 -11.16 0.24 9.58
N ASP A 63 -11.43 -1.05 9.34
CA ASP A 63 -12.46 -1.51 8.40
C ASP A 63 -12.32 -0.89 6.99
N SER A 64 -11.09 -0.59 6.56
CA SER A 64 -10.82 0.24 5.38
C SER A 64 -10.17 -0.55 4.24
N GLU A 65 -10.20 0.03 3.04
CA GLU A 65 -9.61 -0.55 1.84
C GLU A 65 -8.85 0.52 1.05
N ILE A 66 -7.53 0.36 0.95
CA ILE A 66 -6.64 1.25 0.19
C ILE A 66 -6.05 0.46 -0.97
N VAL A 67 -6.36 0.86 -2.21
CA VAL A 67 -5.97 0.14 -3.41
C VAL A 67 -5.32 1.07 -4.41
N THR A 68 -4.17 0.66 -4.93
CA THR A 68 -3.65 1.12 -6.21
C THR A 68 -3.66 -0.06 -7.17
N SER A 69 -4.12 0.15 -8.40
CA SER A 69 -4.25 -0.97 -9.34
C SER A 69 -4.00 -0.57 -10.78
N ALA A 70 -3.37 -1.47 -11.52
CA ALA A 70 -3.14 -1.34 -12.95
C ALA A 70 -3.65 -2.58 -13.67
N GLU A 71 -4.41 -2.39 -14.75
CA GLU A 71 -5.06 -3.48 -15.48
C GLU A 71 -5.00 -3.24 -17.00
N ASN A 72 -4.82 -4.31 -17.78
CA ASN A 72 -4.87 -4.29 -19.25
C ASN A 72 -3.93 -3.27 -19.93
N GLY A 73 -2.66 -3.64 -20.16
CA GLY A 73 -1.65 -2.81 -20.83
C GLY A 73 -0.32 -2.79 -20.08
N ALA A 74 0.73 -2.16 -20.60
CA ALA A 74 2.04 -2.08 -19.91
C ALA A 74 2.05 -1.05 -18.75
N LEU A 75 1.10 -1.18 -17.83
CA LEU A 75 0.75 -0.21 -16.79
C LEU A 75 1.27 -0.64 -15.42
N ASN A 76 1.79 0.30 -14.64
CA ASN A 76 2.25 0.06 -13.27
C ASN A 76 1.21 0.49 -12.24
N ALA A 77 1.12 -0.27 -11.15
CA ALA A 77 0.32 0.14 -10.00
C ALA A 77 1.07 1.22 -9.19
N GLY A 78 0.31 2.12 -8.56
CA GLY A 78 0.89 3.21 -7.77
C GLY A 78 1.46 2.71 -6.44
N ASP A 79 2.42 3.42 -5.87
CA ASP A 79 2.91 3.10 -4.53
C ASP A 79 1.90 3.53 -3.46
N ILE A 80 1.93 2.84 -2.31
CA ILE A 80 1.21 3.25 -1.10
C ILE A 80 2.23 3.56 -0.02
N THR A 81 2.23 4.79 0.47
CA THR A 81 3.16 5.23 1.54
C THR A 81 2.41 5.77 2.74
N MET A 82 2.77 5.30 3.92
CA MET A 82 2.30 5.81 5.20
C MET A 82 3.49 6.33 6.00
N THR A 83 3.45 7.61 6.36
CA THR A 83 4.50 8.26 7.15
C THR A 83 3.87 8.88 8.39
N GLY A 84 4.32 8.45 9.56
CA GLY A 84 3.83 8.96 10.84
C GLY A 84 4.47 8.22 12.02
N PRO A 85 4.52 8.82 13.22
CA PRO A 85 5.19 8.19 14.37
C PRO A 85 4.62 6.81 14.70
N SER A 86 3.30 6.63 14.64
CA SER A 86 2.69 5.32 14.75
C SER A 86 1.56 5.10 13.74
N VAL A 87 1.41 3.86 13.28
CA VAL A 87 0.40 3.41 12.31
C VAL A 87 -0.32 2.19 12.88
N ASN A 88 -1.64 2.26 12.95
CA ASN A 88 -2.51 1.17 13.34
C ASN A 88 -3.38 0.74 12.17
N VAL A 89 -3.33 -0.55 11.83
CA VAL A 89 -4.09 -1.14 10.73
C VAL A 89 -4.92 -2.28 11.33
N ALA A 90 -6.24 -2.10 11.40
CA ALA A 90 -7.18 -3.06 11.97
C ALA A 90 -8.25 -3.43 10.93
N ASN A 91 -8.45 -4.72 10.68
CA ASN A 91 -9.41 -5.24 9.70
C ASN A 91 -9.39 -4.48 8.35
N THR A 92 -8.19 -4.15 7.89
CA THR A 92 -8.00 -3.25 6.75
C THR A 92 -7.20 -3.95 5.65
N GLN A 93 -7.58 -3.69 4.39
CA GLN A 93 -6.87 -4.17 3.21
C GLN A 93 -6.06 -3.05 2.57
N ILE A 94 -4.76 -3.29 2.35
CA ILE A 94 -3.86 -2.37 1.65
C ILE A 94 -3.25 -3.12 0.48
N ARG A 95 -3.57 -2.72 -0.76
CA ARG A 95 -3.24 -3.47 -1.97
C ARG A 95 -2.60 -2.59 -3.02
N ALA A 96 -1.44 -2.99 -3.52
CA ALA A 96 -0.80 -2.37 -4.67
C ALA A 96 -0.60 -3.43 -5.75
N GLU A 97 -1.40 -3.38 -6.82
CA GLU A 97 -1.60 -4.52 -7.70
C GLU A 97 -1.45 -4.24 -9.18
N ALA A 98 -0.63 -5.04 -9.85
CA ALA A 98 -0.61 -5.16 -11.30
C ALA A 98 -1.45 -6.39 -11.69
N GLN A 99 -2.65 -6.16 -12.21
CA GLN A 99 -3.68 -7.16 -12.49
C GLN A 99 -3.49 -7.85 -13.86
N GLU A 100 -4.34 -8.83 -14.19
CA GLU A 100 -4.18 -9.66 -15.38
C GLU A 100 -4.04 -8.81 -16.65
N SER A 101 -3.20 -9.29 -17.57
CA SER A 101 -2.86 -8.58 -18.81
C SER A 101 -2.23 -7.19 -18.62
N SER A 102 -1.86 -6.81 -17.39
CA SER A 102 -0.90 -5.72 -17.20
C SER A 102 0.51 -6.22 -17.52
N GLY A 103 1.31 -5.48 -18.28
CA GLY A 103 2.73 -5.81 -18.51
C GLY A 103 3.65 -5.17 -17.46
N GLY A 104 3.10 -4.39 -16.53
CA GLY A 104 3.86 -3.55 -15.61
C GLY A 104 4.09 -4.17 -14.23
N VAL A 105 4.51 -3.31 -13.32
CA VAL A 105 5.00 -3.65 -11.97
C VAL A 105 3.94 -3.29 -10.92
N ALA A 106 3.79 -4.14 -9.92
CA ALA A 106 2.95 -3.87 -8.77
C ALA A 106 3.60 -2.79 -7.88
N GLY A 107 2.80 -1.96 -7.22
CA GLY A 107 3.33 -0.88 -6.40
C GLY A 107 4.03 -1.41 -5.15
N THR A 108 4.93 -0.59 -4.63
CA THR A 108 5.59 -0.76 -3.34
C THR A 108 4.69 -0.24 -2.25
N ILE A 109 4.61 -0.97 -1.13
CA ILE A 109 3.93 -0.50 0.08
C ILE A 109 4.99 -0.18 1.14
N ILE A 110 5.01 1.05 1.62
CA ILE A 110 6.04 1.57 2.53
C ILE A 110 5.40 2.15 3.78
N PHE A 111 5.87 1.70 4.94
CA PHE A 111 5.57 2.29 6.25
C PHE A 111 6.86 2.95 6.78
N ASN A 112 6.87 4.28 6.84
CA ASN A 112 7.91 5.06 7.52
C ASN A 112 7.40 5.44 8.91
N VAL A 113 7.82 4.70 9.94
CA VAL A 113 7.17 4.72 11.25
C VAL A 113 8.17 4.54 12.39
N GLU A 114 7.79 4.97 13.60
CA GLU A 114 8.42 4.43 14.81
C GLU A 114 7.72 3.14 15.24
N THR A 115 6.39 3.09 15.17
CA THR A 115 5.62 1.89 15.49
C THR A 115 4.60 1.56 14.41
N VAL A 116 4.43 0.30 14.06
CA VAL A 116 3.28 -0.18 13.28
C VAL A 116 2.66 -1.41 13.91
N THR A 117 1.33 -1.43 13.94
CA THR A 117 0.54 -2.55 14.48
C THR A 117 -0.49 -3.00 13.45
N PHE A 118 -0.51 -4.30 13.16
CA PHE A 118 -1.49 -4.96 12.29
C PHE A 118 -2.37 -5.88 13.13
N THR A 119 -3.67 -5.62 13.18
CA THR A 119 -4.66 -6.41 13.94
C THR A 119 -5.89 -6.76 13.11
N ASP A 120 -6.73 -7.62 13.67
CA ASP A 120 -8.06 -7.99 13.22
C ASP A 120 -8.08 -8.44 11.76
N GLN A 121 -7.16 -9.33 11.39
CA GLN A 121 -7.07 -9.90 10.03
C GLN A 121 -6.64 -8.89 8.95
N SER A 122 -5.89 -7.86 9.32
CA SER A 122 -5.36 -6.88 8.36
C SER A 122 -4.47 -7.53 7.30
N PHE A 123 -4.63 -7.08 6.06
CA PHE A 123 -3.95 -7.69 4.92
C PHE A 123 -3.27 -6.65 4.04
N VAL A 124 -1.95 -6.77 3.92
CA VAL A 124 -1.11 -5.92 3.06
C VAL A 124 -0.56 -6.77 1.93
N LEU A 125 -0.79 -6.34 0.70
CA LEU A 125 -0.47 -7.11 -0.50
C LEU A 125 0.16 -6.23 -1.58
N SER A 126 1.40 -6.53 -1.95
CA SER A 126 1.95 -6.12 -3.25
C SER A 126 1.89 -7.32 -4.18
N ARG A 127 1.10 -7.23 -5.26
CA ARG A 127 0.86 -8.40 -6.12
C ARG A 127 0.93 -8.09 -7.59
N ASN A 128 1.62 -8.96 -8.30
CA ASN A 128 1.57 -9.05 -9.75
C ASN A 128 0.91 -10.38 -10.15
N VAL A 129 -0.05 -10.35 -11.07
CA VAL A 129 -0.70 -11.56 -11.62
C VAL A 129 -0.45 -11.69 -13.12
N THR A 130 0.67 -11.15 -13.60
CA THR A 130 0.93 -11.04 -15.03
C THR A 130 1.86 -12.15 -15.49
N ARG A 131 1.49 -12.75 -16.63
CA ARG A 131 2.27 -13.83 -17.26
C ARG A 131 3.29 -13.32 -18.27
N THR A 132 3.44 -12.01 -18.37
CA THR A 132 4.24 -11.33 -19.41
C THR A 132 5.47 -10.61 -18.84
N GLY A 133 5.94 -11.01 -17.65
CA GLY A 133 7.19 -10.52 -17.06
C GLY A 133 7.05 -9.33 -16.10
N GLY A 134 5.84 -9.02 -15.64
CA GLY A 134 5.62 -8.04 -14.58
C GLY A 134 6.21 -8.49 -13.25
N GLN A 135 6.50 -7.54 -12.35
CA GLN A 135 7.11 -7.83 -11.05
C GLN A 135 6.20 -7.40 -9.91
N ALA A 136 6.15 -8.21 -8.85
CA ALA A 136 5.67 -7.71 -7.57
C ALA A 136 6.83 -6.96 -6.90
N SER A 137 6.57 -5.77 -6.38
CA SER A 137 7.61 -4.93 -5.79
C SER A 137 7.91 -5.39 -4.37
N ALA A 138 7.66 -4.58 -3.35
CA ALA A 138 8.04 -4.90 -1.97
C ALA A 138 7.02 -4.36 -0.98
N ILE A 139 7.04 -4.95 0.22
CA ILE A 139 6.46 -4.34 1.41
C ILE A 139 7.63 -3.99 2.33
N ARG A 140 7.76 -2.72 2.70
CA ARG A 140 8.84 -2.22 3.55
C ARG A 140 8.29 -1.55 4.80
N ILE A 141 8.79 -1.95 5.95
CA ILE A 141 8.61 -1.24 7.22
C ILE A 141 9.99 -0.74 7.66
N GLN A 142 10.10 0.56 7.83
CA GLN A 142 11.35 1.26 8.14
C GLN A 142 11.07 2.47 9.04
N GLY A 143 12.13 3.03 9.63
CA GLY A 143 12.07 4.21 10.47
C GLY A 143 11.66 5.48 9.73
N LEU A 144 11.33 6.53 10.49
CA LEU A 144 10.95 7.84 9.95
C LEU A 144 12.04 8.52 9.11
N MET A 145 13.30 8.15 9.30
CA MET A 145 14.43 8.70 8.53
C MET A 145 14.58 8.07 7.14
N GLY A 146 13.67 7.15 6.76
CA GLY A 146 13.60 6.55 5.44
C GLY A 146 14.35 5.22 5.35
N PRO A 147 14.80 4.83 4.14
CA PRO A 147 15.43 3.54 3.91
C PRO A 147 16.63 3.30 4.81
N SER A 148 16.75 2.08 5.33
CA SER A 148 17.83 1.68 6.25
C SER A 148 17.73 2.24 7.67
N SER A 149 16.69 3.02 7.98
CA SER A 149 16.39 3.39 9.37
C SER A 149 15.46 2.37 10.01
N GLU A 150 15.63 2.14 11.31
CA GLU A 150 14.85 1.15 12.06
C GLU A 150 13.57 1.76 12.61
N ALA A 151 12.44 1.08 12.38
CA ALA A 151 11.26 1.27 13.20
C ALA A 151 11.55 0.78 14.63
N HIS A 152 10.97 1.39 15.64
CA HIS A 152 11.08 0.90 17.01
C HIS A 152 10.31 -0.42 17.18
N VAL A 153 9.03 -0.46 16.84
CA VAL A 153 8.19 -1.63 17.09
C VAL A 153 7.36 -2.01 15.87
N VAL A 154 7.36 -3.30 15.54
CA VAL A 154 6.45 -3.89 14.57
C VAL A 154 5.64 -4.99 15.24
N VAL A 155 4.32 -4.83 15.29
CA VAL A 155 3.38 -5.81 15.84
C VAL A 155 2.51 -6.40 14.73
N LEU A 156 2.48 -7.72 14.63
CA LEU A 156 1.54 -8.44 13.77
C LEU A 156 0.70 -9.38 14.63
N ASP A 157 -0.63 -9.31 14.54
CA ASP A 157 -1.45 -10.40 15.07
C ASP A 157 -1.31 -11.67 14.21
N LYS A 158 -1.67 -12.82 14.78
CA LYS A 158 -1.62 -14.12 14.07
C LYS A 158 -2.50 -14.23 12.83
N GLN A 159 -3.48 -13.35 12.64
CA GLN A 159 -4.43 -13.42 11.54
C GLN A 159 -4.08 -12.46 10.39
N SER A 160 -3.21 -11.49 10.67
CA SER A 160 -2.75 -10.46 9.76
C SER A 160 -1.64 -11.01 8.90
N ARG A 161 -1.53 -10.46 7.69
CA ARG A 161 -0.57 -10.95 6.70
C ARG A 161 0.00 -9.81 5.89
N LEU A 162 1.32 -9.84 5.73
CA LEU A 162 2.06 -9.06 4.75
C LEU A 162 2.51 -10.02 3.66
N GLN A 163 2.16 -9.75 2.40
CA GLN A 163 2.45 -10.65 1.30
C GLN A 163 2.94 -9.87 0.08
N VAL A 164 4.08 -10.29 -0.45
CA VAL A 164 4.47 -9.99 -1.82
C VAL A 164 4.27 -11.26 -2.63
N SER A 165 3.56 -11.16 -3.75
CA SER A 165 3.31 -12.34 -4.59
C SER A 165 3.33 -12.00 -6.06
N ASN A 166 3.93 -12.89 -6.84
CA ASN A 166 3.98 -12.83 -8.28
C ASN A 166 3.59 -14.20 -8.83
N GLU A 167 2.93 -14.25 -9.98
CA GLU A 167 2.53 -15.51 -10.60
C GLU A 167 3.70 -16.19 -11.31
N ASP A 168 4.46 -15.46 -12.13
CA ASP A 168 5.46 -16.06 -13.04
C ASP A 168 6.87 -15.41 -12.99
N ALA A 169 7.11 -14.47 -12.07
CA ALA A 169 8.35 -13.70 -12.01
C ALA A 169 8.85 -13.42 -10.58
N SER A 170 9.96 -12.69 -10.45
CA SER A 170 10.54 -12.37 -9.15
C SER A 170 9.58 -11.55 -8.28
N VAL A 171 9.63 -11.84 -6.98
CA VAL A 171 9.03 -11.03 -5.92
C VAL A 171 10.12 -10.23 -5.23
N GLY A 172 9.87 -8.96 -4.94
CA GLY A 172 10.67 -8.27 -3.94
C GLY A 172 10.29 -8.71 -2.52
N PRO A 173 11.01 -8.20 -1.51
CA PRO A 173 10.88 -8.70 -0.14
C PRO A 173 9.65 -8.14 0.58
N VAL A 174 9.15 -8.91 1.55
CA VAL A 174 8.56 -8.34 2.76
C VAL A 174 9.71 -8.11 3.73
N ALA A 175 10.01 -6.85 4.04
CA ALA A 175 11.12 -6.48 4.91
C ALA A 175 10.66 -5.53 6.02
N ALA A 176 10.96 -5.88 7.27
CA ALA A 176 10.81 -5.00 8.41
C ALA A 176 12.20 -4.75 9.02
N GLN A 177 12.63 -3.49 9.00
CA GLN A 177 13.82 -3.04 9.71
C GLN A 177 13.35 -2.47 11.04
N SER A 178 13.58 -3.20 12.12
CA SER A 178 13.07 -2.80 13.42
C SER A 178 13.93 -3.29 14.58
N THR A 179 13.92 -2.53 15.68
CA THR A 179 14.53 -2.94 16.94
C THR A 179 13.70 -4.00 17.69
N SER A 180 12.39 -4.11 17.41
CA SER A 180 11.51 -5.11 18.02
C SER A 180 10.40 -5.58 17.09
N ILE A 181 10.23 -6.90 16.97
CA ILE A 181 9.12 -7.53 16.25
C ILE A 181 8.36 -8.43 17.22
N ALA A 182 7.05 -8.23 17.34
CA ALA A 182 6.15 -9.05 18.15
C ALA A 182 5.06 -9.69 17.28
N ILE A 183 4.76 -10.96 17.57
CA ILE A 183 3.63 -11.68 16.97
C ILE A 183 2.65 -12.04 18.10
N LEU A 184 1.43 -11.52 18.04
CA LEU A 184 0.40 -11.67 19.08
C LEU A 184 -0.55 -12.84 18.79
#